data_AF-A0A524DZ55-F1
#
_entry.id   AF-A0A524DZ55-F1
#
_cell.length_a   1.000
_cell.length_b   1.000
_cell.length_c   1.000
_cell.angle_alpha   90.00
_cell.angle_beta   90.00
_cell.angle_gamma   90.00
#
_symmetry.space_group_name_H-M   'P 1'
#
loop_
_entity.id
_entity.type
_entity.pdbx_description
1 polymer ?
#
loop_
_entity_poly.entity_id
_entity_poly.type
_entity_poly.pdbx_seq_one_letter_code
_entity_poly.pdbx_strand_id
1 'polypeptide(L)'
;DNNIPFYVAAPTSTLSLDETIKDVTIEQRDFTEVAKVLGKLQIVPDGVECLNYAFDITPFRLVTGIITEDGVFSPEELLRKYVN
;
A
#
# COMPACT_ATOMS: atom_id res chain seq x y z
N ASP A 1 16.74 1.49 -7.13
CA ASP A 1 16.63 1.77 -5.69
C ASP A 1 17.73 2.75 -5.30
N ASN A 2 17.38 3.90 -4.72
CA ASN A 2 18.29 5.04 -4.51
C ASN A 2 19.18 4.91 -3.27
N ASN A 3 19.32 3.70 -2.71
CA ASN A 3 20.02 3.40 -1.46
C ASN A 3 19.54 4.25 -0.26
N ILE A 4 18.28 4.69 -0.28
CA ILE A 4 17.63 5.32 0.86
C ILE A 4 16.78 4.24 1.55
N PRO A 5 16.97 4.01 2.86
CA PRO A 5 16.14 3.09 3.63
C PRO A 5 14.65 3.44 3.55
N PHE A 6 13.81 2.44 3.29
CA PHE A 6 12.36 2.59 3.22
C PHE A 6 11.70 1.77 4.32
N TYR A 7 10.92 2.42 5.18
CA TYR A 7 10.27 1.78 6.32
C TYR A 7 8.75 1.86 6.21
N VAL A 8 8.07 0.80 6.64
CA VAL A 8 6.62 0.75 6.83
C VAL A 8 6.34 0.76 8.32
N ALA A 9 5.48 1.65 8.80
CA ALA A 9 5.01 1.64 10.17
C ALA A 9 3.56 1.15 10.20
N ALA A 10 3.33 0.00 10.84
CA ALA A 10 2.02 -0.62 10.94
C ALA A 10 1.92 -1.43 12.25
N PRO A 11 0.82 -1.32 13.00
CA PRO A 11 0.62 -2.16 14.18
C PRO A 11 0.43 -3.62 13.79
N THR A 12 0.64 -4.55 14.73
CA THR A 12 0.46 -6.00 14.46
C THR A 12 -0.94 -6.35 13.96
N SER A 13 -1.97 -5.59 14.38
CA SER A 13 -3.35 -5.77 13.94
C SER A 13 -3.61 -5.47 12.46
N THR A 14 -2.66 -4.83 11.77
CA THR A 14 -2.72 -4.57 10.32
C THR A 14 -2.06 -5.69 9.50
N LEU A 15 -1.39 -6.65 10.15
CA LEU A 15 -0.69 -7.73 9.48
C LEU A 15 -1.64 -8.90 9.19
N SER A 16 -2.01 -9.09 7.92
CA SER A 16 -2.63 -10.33 7.43
C SER A 16 -1.55 -11.39 7.18
N LEU A 17 -1.26 -12.22 8.18
CA LEU A 17 -0.14 -13.17 8.15
C LEU A 17 -0.45 -14.47 7.38
N ASP A 18 -1.72 -14.75 7.15
CA ASP A 18 -2.25 -15.92 6.43
C ASP A 18 -2.63 -15.63 4.98
N GLU A 19 -2.52 -14.37 4.54
CA GLU A 19 -2.85 -13.91 3.19
C GLU A 19 -1.60 -13.65 2.35
N THR A 20 -1.77 -13.74 1.03
CA THR A 20 -0.75 -13.36 0.05
C THR A 20 -1.27 -12.23 -0.84
N ILE A 21 -0.38 -11.66 -1.66
CA ILE A 21 -0.75 -10.67 -2.69
C ILE A 21 -1.91 -11.14 -3.59
N LYS A 22 -2.06 -12.46 -3.80
CA LYS A 22 -3.13 -13.01 -4.65
C LYS A 22 -4.51 -12.89 -4.02
N ASP A 23 -4.58 -12.74 -2.71
CA ASP A 23 -5.81 -12.67 -1.93
C ASP A 23 -6.31 -11.21 -1.81
N VAL A 24 -5.45 -10.23 -2.14
CA VAL A 24 -5.76 -8.81 -2.06
C VAL A 24 -6.30 -8.29 -3.39
N THR A 25 -7.53 -7.78 -3.38
CA THR A 25 -8.08 -6.99 -4.50
C THR A 25 -7.86 -5.51 -4.23
N ILE A 26 -7.22 -4.81 -5.17
CA ILE A 26 -7.02 -3.36 -5.07
C ILE A 26 -8.33 -2.64 -5.40
N GLU A 27 -8.84 -1.87 -4.45
CA GLU A 27 -10.02 -1.03 -4.61
C GLU A 27 -9.86 -0.06 -5.79
N GLN A 28 -10.82 -0.07 -6.71
CA GLN A 28 -10.98 0.98 -7.71
C GLN A 28 -12.04 1.97 -7.23
N ARG A 29 -11.64 3.23 -7.09
CA ARG A 29 -12.48 4.32 -6.60
C ARG A 29 -13.13 5.08 -7.75
N ASP A 30 -14.10 5.92 -7.40
CA ASP A 30 -14.80 6.76 -8.37
C ASP A 30 -13.81 7.63 -9.15
N PHE A 31 -13.92 7.61 -10.48
CA PHE A 31 -13.05 8.38 -11.37
C PHE A 31 -13.15 9.90 -11.15
N THR A 32 -14.26 10.37 -10.59
CA THR A 32 -14.48 11.79 -10.30
C THR A 32 -13.52 12.34 -9.25
N GLU A 33 -12.95 11.50 -8.37
CA GLU A 33 -11.95 11.93 -7.37
C GLU A 33 -10.65 12.43 -8.01
N VAL A 34 -10.30 11.92 -9.20
CA VAL A 34 -9.13 12.34 -9.97
C VAL A 34 -9.50 13.27 -11.14
N ALA A 35 -10.73 13.19 -11.64
CA ALA A 35 -11.20 14.06 -12.73
C ALA A 35 -11.66 15.45 -12.23
N LYS A 36 -12.04 15.57 -10.94
CA LYS A 36 -12.58 16.80 -10.36
C LYS A 36 -11.93 17.18 -9.04
N VAL A 37 -11.62 18.45 -8.87
CA VAL A 37 -11.16 19.01 -7.58
C VAL A 37 -12.37 19.33 -6.70
N LEU A 38 -12.39 18.77 -5.48
CA LEU A 38 -13.46 18.91 -4.50
C LEU A 38 -14.86 18.53 -5.06
N GLY A 39 -14.91 17.64 -6.06
CA GLY A 39 -16.12 17.24 -6.76
C GLY A 39 -16.76 18.35 -7.63
N LYS A 40 -16.10 19.50 -7.81
CA LYS A 40 -16.70 20.70 -8.42
C LYS A 40 -16.00 21.14 -9.71
N LEU A 41 -14.68 21.28 -9.67
CA LEU A 41 -13.91 21.82 -10.79
C LEU A 41 -13.39 20.67 -11.66
N GLN A 42 -13.87 20.58 -12.89
CA GLN A 42 -13.37 19.61 -13.89
C GLN A 42 -11.92 19.96 -14.29
N ILE A 43 -11.00 19.01 -14.17
CA ILE A 43 -9.58 19.17 -14.54
C ILE A 43 -9.10 18.16 -15.60
N VAL A 44 -9.90 17.14 -15.89
CA VAL A 44 -9.69 16.19 -16.99
C VAL A 44 -10.69 16.48 -18.11
N PRO A 45 -10.34 16.39 -19.40
CA PRO A 45 -11.32 16.59 -20.48
C PRO A 45 -12.50 15.60 -20.42
N ASP A 46 -13.68 16.04 -20.87
CA ASP A 46 -14.85 15.18 -20.93
C ASP A 46 -14.62 13.98 -21.87
N GLY A 47 -15.13 12.81 -21.48
CA GLY A 47 -15.01 11.57 -22.26
C GLY A 47 -13.68 10.82 -22.11
N VAL A 48 -12.73 11.35 -21.33
CA VAL A 48 -11.48 10.65 -21.01
C VAL A 48 -11.70 9.72 -19.81
N GLU A 49 -11.39 8.44 -19.98
CA GLU A 49 -11.40 7.45 -18.90
C GLU A 49 -10.24 7.70 -17.92
N CYS A 50 -10.49 7.53 -16.62
CA CYS A 50 -9.47 7.64 -15.58
C CYS A 50 -9.31 6.31 -14.86
N LEU A 51 -8.07 5.94 -14.55
CA LEU A 51 -7.73 4.85 -13.64
C LEU A 51 -7.53 5.42 -12.24
N ASN A 52 -8.28 4.91 -11.26
CA ASN A 52 -8.19 5.36 -9.88
C ASN A 52 -8.14 4.18 -8.91
N TYR A 53 -6.99 3.50 -8.87
CA TYR A 53 -6.71 2.47 -7.87
C TYR A 53 -6.33 3.14 -6.55
N ALA A 54 -6.99 2.77 -5.46
CA ALA A 54 -6.81 3.39 -4.15
C ALA A 54 -5.45 3.06 -3.50
N PHE A 55 -4.89 1.92 -3.86
CA PHE A 55 -3.67 1.38 -3.27
C PHE A 55 -2.77 0.78 -4.35
N ASP A 56 -1.51 0.56 -3.98
CA ASP A 56 -0.56 -0.26 -4.74
C ASP A 56 0.11 -1.26 -3.79
N ILE A 57 0.96 -2.11 -4.36
CA ILE A 57 1.71 -3.11 -3.61
C ILE A 57 3.18 -2.74 -3.69
N THR A 58 3.79 -2.46 -2.54
CA THR A 58 5.24 -2.30 -2.41
C THR A 58 5.88 -3.67 -2.15
N PRO A 59 6.70 -4.21 -3.06
CA PRO A 59 7.36 -5.49 -2.85
C PRO A 59 8.34 -5.46 -1.66
N PHE A 60 8.42 -6.54 -0.89
CA PHE A 60 9.30 -6.64 0.29
C PHE A 60 10.77 -6.32 0.02
N ARG A 61 11.29 -6.58 -1.19
CA ARG A 61 12.68 -6.23 -1.56
C ARG A 61 12.99 -4.73 -1.48
N LEU A 62 11.95 -3.87 -1.51
CA LEU A 62 12.08 -2.43 -1.38
C LEU A 62 11.97 -1.96 0.07
N VAL A 63 11.50 -2.82 0.98
CA VAL A 63 11.25 -2.46 2.40
C VAL A 63 12.46 -2.85 3.24
N THR A 64 13.13 -1.85 3.80
CA THR A 64 14.25 -2.04 4.72
C THR A 64 13.81 -2.59 6.07
N GLY A 65 12.67 -2.13 6.58
CA GLY A 65 12.11 -2.64 7.83
C GLY A 65 10.66 -2.25 8.05
N ILE A 66 10.01 -2.99 8.92
CA ILE A 66 8.61 -2.85 9.32
C ILE A 66 8.62 -2.56 10.82
N ILE A 67 8.03 -1.43 11.19
CA ILE A 67 7.96 -0.92 12.55
C ILE A 67 6.60 -1.30 13.12
N THR A 68 6.60 -2.09 14.19
CA THR A 68 5.42 -2.46 14.98
C THR A 68 5.59 -2.00 16.43
N GLU A 69 4.59 -2.20 17.27
CA GLU A 69 4.68 -1.99 18.72
C GLU A 69 5.72 -2.91 19.41
N ASP A 70 6.13 -4.00 18.77
CA ASP A 70 7.11 -4.95 19.30
C ASP A 70 8.56 -4.63 18.89
N GLY A 71 8.77 -3.65 18.00
CA GLY A 71 10.09 -3.25 17.51
C GLY A 71 10.16 -3.07 16.00
N VAL A 72 11.37 -3.19 15.46
CA VAL A 72 11.66 -3.01 14.03
C VAL A 72 12.24 -4.30 13.47
N PHE A 73 11.65 -4.81 12.40
CA PHE A 73 12.02 -6.10 11.80
C PHE A 73 12.20 -5.94 10.29
N SER A 74 13.19 -6.61 9.69
CA SER A 74 13.16 -6.86 8.25
C SER A 74 11.95 -7.74 7.88
N PRO A 75 11.51 -7.79 6.61
CA PRO A 75 10.41 -8.68 6.21
C PRO A 75 10.62 -10.15 6.60
N GLU A 76 11.84 -10.67 6.49
CA GLU A 76 12.16 -12.05 6.89
C GLU A 76 12.06 -12.26 8.41
N GLU A 77 12.57 -11.32 9.21
CA GLU A 77 12.49 -11.38 10.67
C GLU A 77 11.06 -11.27 11.17
N LEU A 78 10.24 -10.42 10.53
CA LEU A 78 8.83 -10.26 10.86
C LEU A 78 8.06 -11.58 10.67
N LEU A 79 8.24 -12.23 9.51
CA LEU A 79 7.60 -13.52 9.23
C LEU A 79 8.04 -14.59 10.22
N ARG A 80 9.34 -14.66 10.56
CA ARG A 80 9.84 -15.59 11.58
C ARG A 80 9.25 -15.35 12.97
N LYS A 81 8.92 -14.10 13.31
CA LYS A 81 8.39 -13.73 14.63
C LYS A 81 6.91 -14.08 14.80
N TYR A 82 6.09 -13.93 13.75
CA TYR A 82 4.63 -14.04 13.88
C TYR A 82 3.99 -15.23 13.15
N VAL A 83 4.70 -15.89 12.23
CA VAL A 83 4.17 -17.04 11.48
C VAL A 83 4.70 -18.38 12.00
N ASN A 84 5.88 -18.39 12.64
CA ASN A 84 6.51 -19.59 13.21
C ASN A 84 6.28 -19.73 14.72
#